data_AF-A0A840MXR7-F1
#
_entry.id   AF-A0A840MXR7-F1
#
_cell.length_a   1.000
_cell.length_b   1.000
_cell.length_c   1.000
_cell.angle_alpha   90.00
_cell.angle_beta   90.00
_cell.angle_gamma   90.00
#
_symmetry.space_group_name_H-M   'P 1'
#
loop_
_entity.id
_entity.type
_entity.pdbx_description
1 polymer ?
#
loop_
_entity_poly.entity_id
_entity_poly.type
_entity_poly.pdbx_seq_one_letter_code
_entity_poly.pdbx_strand_id
1 'polypeptide(L)'
;MRVAVRSPIAALTVAAAFVLASATFSGPAFAQAKQQPAPAKQAPAKEAAPAPAPEAKQMALTDKQIESVLAAQKDIDALGSEHMKPGAKAAPTNMTGKLNDVAKKHGFTDYADFAIVQNNIELVMSGFDPKTKTYIGPEAVIKQQIAEIQADKKMPAAEKKEALADLNQALKTPPPALEYKANIELVAKYYDKLAAMMQEDE
;
A
#
# COMPACT_ATOMS: atom_id res chain seq x y z
N MET A 1 -5.96 -38.02 -28.55
CA MET A 1 -4.63 -37.63 -28.03
C MET A 1 -4.84 -36.46 -27.08
N ARG A 2 -4.54 -36.65 -25.79
CA ARG A 2 -4.66 -35.64 -24.74
C ARG A 2 -3.29 -34.98 -24.59
N VAL A 3 -3.20 -33.65 -24.70
CA VAL A 3 -2.00 -32.91 -24.31
C VAL A 3 -2.40 -31.99 -23.16
N ALA A 4 -2.00 -32.41 -21.96
CA ALA A 4 -2.01 -31.61 -20.75
C ALA A 4 -0.74 -30.76 -20.74
N VAL A 5 -0.88 -29.44 -20.61
CA VAL A 5 0.24 -28.55 -20.29
C VAL A 5 0.07 -28.12 -18.84
N ARG A 6 1.01 -28.58 -18.01
CA ARG A 6 1.12 -28.28 -16.58
C ARG A 6 1.97 -27.02 -16.43
N SER A 7 1.44 -25.97 -15.81
CA SER A 7 2.22 -24.80 -15.39
C SER A 7 2.89 -25.06 -14.03
N PRO A 8 4.15 -24.64 -13.82
CA PRO A 8 4.85 -24.83 -12.55
C PRO A 8 4.53 -23.74 -11.53
N ILE A 9 4.27 -24.19 -10.30
CA ILE A 9 4.05 -23.41 -9.08
C ILE A 9 5.39 -22.84 -8.61
N ALA A 10 5.44 -21.52 -8.35
CA ALA A 10 6.55 -20.87 -7.68
C ALA A 10 6.41 -21.06 -6.15
N ALA A 11 7.39 -21.72 -5.54
CA ALA A 11 7.48 -21.90 -4.09
C ALA A 11 8.32 -20.76 -3.48
N LEU A 12 7.73 -20.02 -2.55
CA LEU A 12 8.43 -19.00 -1.77
C LEU A 12 9.00 -19.64 -0.49
N THR A 13 10.32 -19.76 -0.40
CA THR A 13 11.04 -20.27 0.78
C THR A 13 11.53 -19.12 1.66
N VAL A 14 11.07 -19.03 2.91
CA VAL A 14 11.64 -18.13 3.92
C VAL A 14 12.70 -18.89 4.71
N ALA A 15 13.95 -18.41 4.62
CA ALA A 15 15.10 -18.97 5.31
C ALA A 15 15.11 -18.55 6.79
N ALA A 16 15.17 -19.54 7.70
CA ALA A 16 15.45 -19.36 9.11
C ALA A 16 16.97 -19.38 9.35
N ALA A 17 17.54 -18.33 9.92
CA ALA A 17 18.94 -18.30 10.34
C ALA A 17 19.04 -18.59 11.86
N PHE A 18 19.41 -19.83 12.18
CA PHE A 18 19.96 -20.24 13.47
C PHE A 18 21.48 -20.00 13.44
N VAL A 19 22.03 -19.31 14.44
CA VAL A 19 23.47 -19.36 14.74
C VAL A 19 23.62 -19.86 16.18
N LEU A 20 24.20 -21.06 16.29
CA LEU A 20 24.60 -21.73 17.52
C LEU A 20 26.09 -22.08 17.39
N ALA A 21 26.91 -21.67 18.37
CA ALA A 21 28.19 -22.28 18.77
C ALA A 21 28.89 -21.38 19.80
N SER A 22 29.62 -21.81 20.84
CA SER A 22 29.72 -23.02 21.67
C SER A 22 30.92 -22.80 22.64
N ALA A 23 31.08 -23.68 23.65
CA ALA A 23 32.28 -23.96 24.48
C ALA A 23 32.41 -23.19 25.82
N THR A 24 32.06 -23.75 26.99
CA THR A 24 32.71 -24.79 27.87
C THR A 24 33.74 -24.23 28.87
N PHE A 25 33.51 -24.38 30.19
CA PHE A 25 34.37 -25.16 31.11
C PHE A 25 33.78 -25.24 32.55
N SER A 26 34.10 -26.34 33.23
CA SER A 26 33.68 -26.82 34.55
C SER A 26 34.19 -25.98 35.74
N GLY A 27 33.48 -26.01 36.89
CA GLY A 27 33.87 -25.35 38.17
C GLY A 27 34.95 -26.12 38.96
N PRO A 28 35.11 -25.95 40.30
CA PRO A 28 34.57 -24.94 41.24
C PRO A 28 35.67 -24.25 42.11
N ALA A 29 35.51 -23.00 42.57
CA ALA A 29 36.07 -22.48 43.84
C ALA A 29 35.85 -20.96 44.04
N PHE A 30 35.31 -20.62 45.22
CA PHE A 30 35.45 -19.39 46.03
C PHE A 30 35.91 -18.07 45.37
N ALA A 31 35.03 -17.05 45.42
CA ALA A 31 35.28 -15.83 46.21
C ALA A 31 34.09 -14.86 46.10
N GLN A 32 33.61 -14.46 47.28
CA GLN A 32 32.55 -13.49 47.53
C GLN A 32 33.00 -12.07 47.16
N ALA A 33 32.33 -11.42 46.22
CA ALA A 33 32.43 -9.97 46.03
C ALA A 33 31.02 -9.41 45.76
N LYS A 34 30.48 -8.79 46.81
CA LYS A 34 29.39 -7.80 46.90
C LYS A 34 28.40 -7.74 45.72
N GLN A 35 27.18 -8.20 46.00
CA GLN A 35 25.99 -7.95 45.19
C GLN A 35 25.81 -6.44 44.94
N GLN A 36 26.07 -6.02 43.72
CA GLN A 36 25.58 -4.76 43.17
C GLN A 36 24.11 -4.97 42.81
N PRO A 37 23.17 -4.11 43.25
CA PRO A 37 21.77 -4.26 42.89
C PRO A 37 21.60 -4.17 41.37
N ALA A 38 20.87 -5.13 40.82
CA ALA A 38 20.52 -5.18 39.40
C ALA A 38 19.84 -3.86 38.97
N PRO A 39 20.16 -3.31 37.79
CA PRO A 39 19.37 -2.21 37.25
C PRO A 39 17.91 -2.67 37.10
N ALA A 40 17.01 -1.83 37.61
CA ALA A 40 15.57 -2.04 37.55
C ALA A 40 15.14 -2.40 36.13
N LYS A 41 14.34 -3.46 36.00
CA LYS A 41 13.59 -3.75 34.78
C LYS A 41 12.78 -2.49 34.43
N GLN A 42 13.20 -1.80 33.38
CA GLN A 42 12.36 -0.79 32.74
C GLN A 42 11.05 -1.48 32.36
N ALA A 43 9.95 -0.98 32.89
CA ALA A 43 8.63 -1.30 32.38
C ALA A 43 8.63 -1.03 30.87
N PRO A 44 7.97 -1.86 30.04
CA PRO A 44 7.84 -1.57 28.62
C PRO A 44 7.32 -0.14 28.49
N ALA A 45 8.06 0.68 27.76
CA ALA A 45 7.60 2.00 27.36
C ALA A 45 6.20 1.80 26.78
N LYS A 46 5.23 2.51 27.33
CA LYS A 46 3.91 2.64 26.75
C LYS A 46 4.19 3.19 25.35
N GLU A 47 4.11 2.34 24.32
CA GLU A 47 4.09 2.80 22.93
C GLU A 47 3.03 3.90 22.91
N ALA A 48 3.49 5.13 22.67
CA ALA A 48 2.58 6.18 22.32
C ALA A 48 1.78 5.62 21.15
N ALA A 49 0.46 5.57 21.31
CA ALA A 49 -0.42 5.27 20.19
C ALA A 49 0.09 6.11 19.00
N PRO A 50 0.29 5.51 17.82
CA PRO A 50 0.73 6.27 16.66
C PRO A 50 -0.16 7.51 16.57
N ALA A 51 0.47 8.69 16.49
CA ALA A 51 -0.25 9.92 16.24
C ALA A 51 -1.21 9.66 15.07
N PRO A 52 -2.49 10.07 15.16
CA PRO A 52 -3.42 9.87 14.06
C PRO A 52 -2.73 10.39 12.79
N ALA A 53 -2.65 9.53 11.77
CA ALA A 53 -2.20 9.96 10.46
C ALA A 53 -2.99 11.24 10.12
N PRO A 54 -2.33 12.33 9.67
CA PRO A 54 -3.04 13.54 9.35
C PRO A 54 -4.19 13.16 8.43
N GLU A 55 -5.43 13.47 8.84
CA GLU A 55 -6.62 13.20 8.05
C GLU A 55 -6.31 13.67 6.63
N ALA A 56 -6.45 12.78 5.64
CA ALA A 56 -6.16 13.10 4.26
C ALA A 56 -6.92 14.37 3.91
N LYS A 57 -6.19 15.48 3.71
CA LYS A 57 -6.82 16.79 3.47
C LYS A 57 -7.69 16.66 2.24
N GLN A 58 -8.99 16.64 2.43
CA GLN A 58 -9.91 16.62 1.32
C GLN A 58 -9.91 17.99 0.63
N MET A 59 -10.06 17.99 -0.69
CA MET A 59 -10.15 19.22 -1.47
C MET A 59 -11.11 19.05 -2.65
N ALA A 60 -11.67 20.17 -3.10
CA ALA A 60 -12.38 20.21 -4.38
C ALA A 60 -11.39 19.94 -5.51
N LEU A 61 -11.69 18.93 -6.32
CA LEU A 61 -10.90 18.59 -7.50
C LEU A 61 -11.32 19.44 -8.70
N THR A 62 -10.42 19.59 -9.65
CA THR A 62 -10.65 20.25 -10.94
C THR A 62 -10.27 19.31 -12.08
N ASP A 63 -10.87 19.50 -13.27
CA ASP A 63 -10.51 18.73 -14.47
C ASP A 63 -8.99 18.75 -14.70
N LYS A 64 -8.39 19.95 -14.59
CA LYS A 64 -6.95 20.14 -14.79
C LYS A 64 -6.11 19.31 -13.81
N GLN A 65 -6.51 19.25 -12.54
CA GLN A 65 -5.78 18.46 -11.54
C GLN A 65 -5.81 16.96 -11.87
N ILE A 66 -6.96 16.42 -12.27
CA ILE A 66 -7.07 15.01 -12.67
C ILE A 66 -6.23 14.74 -13.91
N GLU A 67 -6.28 15.61 -14.91
CA GLU A 67 -5.46 15.50 -16.13
C GLU A 67 -3.95 15.58 -15.82
N SER A 68 -3.54 16.48 -14.93
CA SER A 68 -2.16 16.58 -14.45
C SER A 68 -1.73 15.33 -13.71
N VAL A 69 -2.59 14.70 -12.88
CA VAL A 69 -2.28 13.42 -12.23
C VAL A 69 -2.09 12.31 -13.27
N LEU A 70 -3.01 12.19 -14.23
CA LEU A 70 -2.92 11.23 -15.34
C LEU A 70 -1.62 11.35 -16.15
N ALA A 71 -1.13 12.56 -16.33
CA ALA A 71 0.13 12.81 -17.05
C ALA A 71 1.36 12.59 -16.17
N ALA A 72 1.31 13.03 -14.90
CA ALA A 72 2.42 12.91 -13.96
C ALA A 72 2.71 11.46 -13.59
N GLN A 73 1.69 10.63 -13.37
CA GLN A 73 1.89 9.22 -13.02
C GLN A 73 2.72 8.49 -14.09
N LYS A 74 2.43 8.71 -15.37
CA LYS A 74 3.20 8.10 -16.47
C LYS A 74 4.69 8.45 -16.44
N ASP A 75 5.01 9.69 -16.08
CA ASP A 75 6.40 10.12 -15.94
C ASP A 75 7.04 9.54 -14.66
N ILE A 76 6.27 9.36 -13.58
CA ILE A 76 6.70 8.70 -12.34
C ILE A 76 7.00 7.21 -12.61
N ASP A 77 6.14 6.50 -13.34
CA ASP A 77 6.32 5.08 -13.69
C ASP A 77 7.52 4.89 -14.62
N ALA A 78 7.69 5.80 -15.59
CA ALA A 78 8.87 5.84 -16.44
C ALA A 78 10.16 6.02 -15.63
N LEU A 79 10.10 6.82 -14.55
CA LEU A 79 11.22 7.08 -13.67
C LEU A 79 11.57 5.86 -12.80
N GLY A 80 10.56 5.12 -12.32
CA GLY A 80 10.75 3.87 -11.60
C GLY A 80 11.35 2.76 -12.48
N SER A 81 10.87 2.65 -13.72
CA SER A 81 11.30 1.60 -14.66
C SER A 81 12.64 1.88 -15.35
N GLU A 82 13.11 3.13 -15.39
CA GLU A 82 14.38 3.53 -16.02
C GLU A 82 15.57 2.73 -15.46
N HIS A 83 15.53 2.38 -14.17
CA HIS A 83 16.61 1.72 -13.44
C HIS A 83 16.49 0.19 -13.40
N MET A 84 15.42 -0.37 -13.97
CA MET A 84 15.17 -1.82 -14.00
C MET A 84 15.64 -2.48 -15.31
N LYS A 85 16.09 -1.68 -16.29
CA LYS A 85 16.54 -2.17 -17.60
C LYS A 85 17.93 -2.84 -17.48
N PRO A 86 18.21 -3.93 -18.21
CA PRO A 86 19.56 -4.51 -18.25
C PRO A 86 20.61 -3.48 -18.69
N GLY A 87 21.65 -3.29 -17.89
CA GLY A 87 22.69 -2.29 -18.13
C GLY A 87 22.31 -0.85 -17.76
N ALA A 88 21.18 -0.63 -17.08
CA ALA A 88 20.79 0.69 -16.60
C ALA A 88 21.77 1.24 -15.55
N LYS A 89 21.87 2.56 -15.51
CA LYS A 89 22.57 3.27 -14.43
C LYS A 89 21.87 2.98 -13.10
N ALA A 90 22.65 2.90 -12.03
CA ALA A 90 22.15 2.75 -10.67
C ALA A 90 21.01 3.75 -10.39
N ALA A 91 20.06 3.32 -9.55
CA ALA A 91 18.96 4.17 -9.14
C ALA A 91 19.47 5.51 -8.59
N PRO A 92 18.78 6.62 -8.88
CA PRO A 92 19.18 7.95 -8.49
C PRO A 92 19.17 8.04 -6.97
N THR A 93 20.24 8.58 -6.42
CA THR A 93 20.37 8.81 -4.98
C THR A 93 19.39 9.86 -4.46
N ASN A 94 18.82 10.70 -5.34
CA ASN A 94 17.91 11.79 -5.01
C ASN A 94 16.48 11.59 -5.56
N MET A 95 15.89 10.40 -5.36
CA MET A 95 14.54 10.07 -5.86
C MET A 95 13.49 11.14 -5.55
N THR A 96 13.46 11.67 -4.32
CA THR A 96 12.55 12.75 -3.92
C THR A 96 12.67 14.01 -4.77
N GLY A 97 13.90 14.39 -5.15
CA GLY A 97 14.12 15.56 -6.02
C GLY A 97 13.55 15.33 -7.41
N LYS A 98 13.76 14.13 -7.96
CA LYS A 98 13.21 13.76 -9.27
C LYS A 98 11.68 13.70 -9.30
N LEU A 99 11.06 13.16 -8.26
CA LEU A 99 9.60 13.17 -8.12
C LEU A 99 9.04 14.60 -8.07
N ASN A 100 9.73 15.51 -7.35
CA ASN A 100 9.38 16.92 -7.33
C ASN A 100 9.51 17.58 -8.71
N ASP A 101 10.56 17.25 -9.48
CA ASP A 101 10.75 17.78 -10.83
C ASP A 101 9.64 17.31 -11.78
N VAL A 102 9.23 16.04 -11.69
CA VAL A 102 8.08 15.51 -12.45
C VAL A 102 6.80 16.21 -12.02
N ALA A 103 6.52 16.32 -10.72
CA ALA A 103 5.32 16.99 -10.23
C ALA A 103 5.25 18.45 -10.72
N LYS A 104 6.36 19.19 -10.64
CA LYS A 104 6.46 20.57 -11.15
C LYS A 104 6.24 20.66 -12.66
N LYS A 105 6.78 19.72 -13.43
CA LYS A 105 6.55 19.64 -14.89
C LYS A 105 5.06 19.56 -15.25
N HIS A 106 4.24 18.94 -14.39
CA HIS A 106 2.79 18.78 -14.59
C HIS A 106 1.94 19.83 -13.86
N GLY A 107 2.58 20.86 -13.31
CA GLY A 107 1.91 22.03 -12.73
C GLY A 107 1.56 21.89 -11.25
N PHE A 108 2.08 20.89 -10.56
CA PHE A 108 2.03 20.79 -9.10
C PHE A 108 3.13 21.63 -8.46
N THR A 109 2.95 22.02 -7.20
CA THR A 109 3.99 22.74 -6.44
C THR A 109 5.21 21.86 -6.19
N ASP A 110 4.95 20.61 -5.81
CA ASP A 110 5.92 19.56 -5.51
C ASP A 110 5.21 18.19 -5.52
N TYR A 111 5.94 17.12 -5.17
CA TYR A 111 5.37 15.78 -5.11
C TYR A 111 4.33 15.61 -3.99
N ALA A 112 4.39 16.40 -2.91
CA ALA A 112 3.40 16.33 -1.85
C ALA A 112 2.05 16.89 -2.33
N ASP A 113 2.07 17.97 -3.12
CA ASP A 113 0.87 18.52 -3.78
C ASP A 113 0.25 17.52 -4.76
N PHE A 114 1.07 16.85 -5.57
CA PHE A 114 0.63 15.72 -6.41
C PHE A 114 -0.05 14.63 -5.57
N ALA A 115 0.60 14.17 -4.49
CA ALA A 115 0.08 13.11 -3.64
C ALA A 115 -1.25 13.49 -2.95
N ILE A 116 -1.42 14.75 -2.55
CA ILE A 116 -2.69 15.24 -1.99
C ILE A 116 -3.82 15.14 -3.02
N VAL A 117 -3.56 15.54 -4.27
CA VAL A 117 -4.56 15.45 -5.35
C VAL A 117 -4.86 13.99 -5.68
N GLN A 118 -3.83 13.14 -5.79
CA GLN A 118 -3.98 11.70 -6.03
C GLN A 118 -4.82 11.04 -4.92
N ASN A 119 -4.50 11.28 -3.65
CA ASN A 119 -5.26 10.75 -2.51
C ASN A 119 -6.75 11.14 -2.54
N ASN A 120 -7.08 12.36 -3.01
CA ASN A 120 -8.47 12.79 -3.17
C ASN A 120 -9.19 12.05 -4.30
N ILE A 121 -8.47 11.74 -5.39
CA ILE A 121 -8.99 10.92 -6.49
C ILE A 121 -9.24 9.49 -5.99
N GLU A 122 -8.25 8.89 -5.31
CA GLU A 122 -8.34 7.54 -4.75
C GLU A 122 -9.48 7.40 -3.75
N LEU A 123 -9.65 8.39 -2.86
CA LEU A 123 -10.74 8.42 -1.89
C LEU A 123 -12.10 8.34 -2.59
N VAL A 124 -12.29 9.10 -3.67
CA VAL A 124 -13.54 9.08 -4.45
C VAL A 124 -13.67 7.77 -5.23
N MET A 125 -12.60 7.31 -5.89
CA MET A 125 -12.58 6.05 -6.65
C MET A 125 -12.91 4.83 -5.79
N SER A 126 -12.49 4.82 -4.51
CA SER A 126 -12.79 3.72 -3.58
C SER A 126 -14.28 3.46 -3.39
N GLY A 127 -15.14 4.45 -3.70
CA GLY A 127 -16.59 4.33 -3.63
C GLY A 127 -17.29 3.95 -4.93
N PHE A 128 -16.56 3.74 -6.03
CA PHE A 128 -17.14 3.28 -7.29
C PHE A 128 -17.21 1.76 -7.36
N ASP A 129 -18.38 1.23 -7.77
CA ASP A 129 -18.47 -0.17 -8.19
C ASP A 129 -17.75 -0.34 -9.55
N PRO A 130 -16.72 -1.19 -9.63
CA PRO A 130 -15.95 -1.36 -10.86
C PRO A 130 -16.74 -1.96 -12.02
N LYS A 131 -17.88 -2.61 -11.76
CA LYS A 131 -18.72 -3.21 -12.80
C LYS A 131 -19.66 -2.19 -13.42
N THR A 132 -20.36 -1.42 -12.59
CA THR A 132 -21.38 -0.47 -13.06
C THR A 132 -20.82 0.93 -13.27
N LYS A 133 -19.61 1.22 -12.78
CA LYS A 133 -18.99 2.56 -12.76
C LYS A 133 -19.87 3.59 -12.04
N THR A 134 -20.66 3.13 -11.08
CA THR A 134 -21.53 4.00 -10.27
C THR A 134 -20.95 4.18 -8.87
N TYR A 135 -21.08 5.39 -8.32
CA TYR A 135 -20.67 5.64 -6.95
C TYR A 135 -21.72 5.09 -5.99
N ILE A 136 -21.35 4.05 -5.24
CA ILE A 136 -22.18 3.42 -4.21
C ILE A 136 -21.63 3.63 -2.80
N GLY A 137 -20.44 4.26 -2.69
CA GLY A 137 -19.74 4.52 -1.45
C GLY A 137 -18.80 3.36 -1.05
N PRO A 138 -17.67 3.66 -0.38
CA PRO A 138 -16.60 2.69 -0.15
C PRO A 138 -17.03 1.48 0.68
N GLU A 139 -17.89 1.70 1.69
CA GLU A 139 -18.43 0.61 2.50
C GLU A 139 -19.28 -0.37 1.67
N ALA A 140 -20.09 0.15 0.74
CA ALA A 140 -20.92 -0.68 -0.13
C ALA A 140 -20.06 -1.46 -1.13
N VAL A 141 -19.00 -0.83 -1.69
CA VAL A 141 -18.02 -1.51 -2.54
C VAL A 141 -17.35 -2.66 -1.80
N ILE A 142 -16.86 -2.45 -0.57
CA ILE A 142 -16.21 -3.50 0.23
C ILE A 142 -17.20 -4.64 0.53
N LYS A 143 -18.44 -4.34 0.90
CA LYS A 143 -19.48 -5.36 1.12
C LYS A 143 -19.78 -6.18 -0.14
N GLN A 144 -19.81 -5.54 -1.30
CA GLN A 144 -19.98 -6.21 -2.58
C GLN A 144 -18.79 -7.13 -2.87
N GLN A 145 -17.55 -6.66 -2.68
CA GLN A 145 -16.34 -7.49 -2.84
C GLN A 145 -16.34 -8.71 -1.92
N ILE A 146 -16.74 -8.54 -0.65
CA ILE A 146 -16.89 -9.65 0.30
C ILE A 146 -17.89 -10.69 -0.24
N ALA A 147 -19.05 -10.25 -0.72
CA ALA A 147 -20.08 -11.15 -1.26
C ALA A 147 -19.58 -11.91 -2.51
N GLU A 148 -18.83 -11.24 -3.37
CA GLU A 148 -18.23 -11.83 -4.58
C GLU A 148 -17.18 -12.90 -4.23
N ILE A 149 -16.27 -12.60 -3.29
CA ILE A 149 -15.26 -13.55 -2.82
C ILE A 149 -15.91 -14.76 -2.11
N GLN A 150 -16.96 -14.54 -1.32
CA GLN A 150 -17.71 -15.62 -0.71
C GLN A 150 -18.33 -16.54 -1.77
N ALA A 151 -18.91 -15.96 -2.83
CA ALA A 151 -19.53 -16.69 -3.93
C ALA A 151 -18.53 -17.38 -4.88
N ASP A 152 -17.27 -16.93 -4.94
CA ASP A 152 -16.27 -17.48 -5.86
C ASP A 152 -15.81 -18.89 -5.46
N LYS A 153 -16.36 -19.91 -6.10
CA LYS A 153 -16.00 -21.32 -5.85
C LYS A 153 -14.64 -21.72 -6.40
N LYS A 154 -13.98 -20.87 -7.20
CA LYS A 154 -12.69 -21.16 -7.85
C LYS A 154 -11.51 -20.63 -7.03
N MET A 155 -11.74 -19.71 -6.11
CA MET A 155 -10.70 -19.15 -5.24
C MET A 155 -10.22 -20.21 -4.21
N PRO A 156 -8.89 -20.43 -4.08
CA PRO A 156 -8.33 -21.28 -3.04
C PRO A 156 -8.78 -20.87 -1.64
N ALA A 157 -9.03 -21.85 -0.77
CA ALA A 157 -9.59 -21.59 0.56
C ALA A 157 -8.68 -20.70 1.44
N ALA A 158 -7.36 -20.79 1.28
CA ALA A 158 -6.40 -19.96 2.01
C ALA A 158 -6.48 -18.49 1.55
N GLU A 159 -6.36 -18.24 0.24
CA GLU A 159 -6.47 -16.91 -0.37
C GLU A 159 -7.83 -16.27 -0.07
N LYS A 160 -8.92 -17.04 -0.17
CA LYS A 160 -10.26 -16.57 0.19
C LYS A 160 -10.33 -16.11 1.64
N LYS A 161 -9.76 -16.87 2.57
CA LYS A 161 -9.79 -16.54 4.00
C LYS A 161 -9.01 -15.24 4.27
N GLU A 162 -7.86 -15.08 3.63
CA GLU A 162 -7.01 -13.89 3.74
C GLU A 162 -7.72 -12.66 3.18
N ALA A 163 -8.19 -12.72 1.94
CA ALA A 163 -8.89 -11.60 1.31
C ALA A 163 -10.16 -11.19 2.08
N LEU A 164 -10.91 -12.16 2.63
CA LEU A 164 -12.05 -11.85 3.50
C LEU A 164 -11.61 -11.21 4.83
N ALA A 165 -10.49 -11.62 5.41
CA ALA A 165 -9.98 -11.00 6.63
C ALA A 165 -9.60 -9.54 6.38
N ASP A 166 -8.92 -9.25 5.28
CA ASP A 166 -8.48 -7.90 4.91
C ASP A 166 -9.67 -6.97 4.64
N LEU A 167 -10.66 -7.43 3.86
CA LEU A 167 -11.87 -6.63 3.59
C LEU A 167 -12.71 -6.40 4.84
N ASN A 168 -12.84 -7.40 5.73
CA ASN A 168 -13.52 -7.22 7.02
C ASN A 168 -12.76 -6.28 7.95
N GLN A 169 -11.43 -6.24 7.87
CA GLN A 169 -10.63 -5.29 8.60
C GLN A 169 -10.83 -3.87 8.06
N ALA A 170 -10.87 -3.70 6.74
CA ALA A 170 -11.16 -2.42 6.10
C ALA A 170 -12.52 -1.84 6.51
N LEU A 171 -13.55 -2.67 6.69
CA LEU A 171 -14.86 -2.23 7.21
C LEU A 171 -14.83 -1.65 8.63
N LYS A 172 -13.82 -1.98 9.45
CA LYS A 172 -13.70 -1.42 10.81
C LYS A 172 -13.09 -0.02 10.81
N THR A 173 -12.43 0.36 9.73
CA THR A 173 -11.78 1.65 9.53
C THR A 173 -12.23 2.21 8.19
N PRO A 174 -13.51 2.58 8.06
CA PRO A 174 -14.01 3.10 6.80
C PRO A 174 -13.24 4.36 6.40
N PRO A 175 -13.05 4.61 5.09
CA PRO A 175 -12.48 5.87 4.62
C PRO A 175 -13.28 7.07 5.17
N PRO A 176 -12.64 8.24 5.34
CA PRO A 176 -13.33 9.44 5.79
C PRO A 176 -14.50 9.77 4.86
N ALA A 177 -15.56 10.34 5.43
CA ALA A 177 -16.73 10.73 4.66
C ALA A 177 -16.36 11.78 3.61
N LEU A 178 -16.84 11.62 2.37
CA LEU A 178 -16.59 12.59 1.31
C LEU A 178 -17.22 13.95 1.63
N GLU A 179 -16.36 14.95 1.80
CA GLU A 179 -16.72 16.35 1.98
C GLU A 179 -17.13 16.98 0.64
N TYR A 180 -16.35 16.73 -0.42
CA TYR A 180 -16.53 17.34 -1.74
C TYR A 180 -17.29 16.41 -2.68
N LYS A 181 -18.62 16.33 -2.50
CA LYS A 181 -19.47 15.43 -3.30
C LYS A 181 -19.41 15.69 -4.81
N ALA A 182 -19.15 16.92 -5.24
CA ALA A 182 -18.96 17.27 -6.65
C ALA A 182 -17.78 16.52 -7.30
N ASN A 183 -16.81 16.06 -6.51
CA ASN A 183 -15.71 15.24 -7.01
C ASN A 183 -16.20 13.89 -7.57
N ILE A 184 -17.37 13.39 -7.15
CA ILE A 184 -17.93 12.13 -7.66
C ILE A 184 -18.21 12.23 -9.16
N GLU A 185 -18.93 13.28 -9.59
CA GLU A 185 -19.26 13.49 -11.01
C GLU A 185 -17.99 13.72 -11.84
N LEU A 186 -17.05 14.47 -11.26
CA LEU A 186 -15.77 14.74 -11.92
C LEU A 186 -14.93 13.46 -12.08
N VAL A 187 -14.77 12.65 -11.03
CA VAL A 187 -14.03 11.38 -11.12
C VAL A 187 -14.76 10.37 -12.01
N ALA A 188 -16.10 10.34 -12.01
CA ALA A 188 -16.87 9.51 -12.93
C ALA A 188 -16.54 9.81 -14.40
N LYS A 189 -16.39 11.09 -14.76
CA LYS A 189 -16.00 11.54 -16.10
C LYS A 189 -14.64 10.97 -16.55
N TYR A 190 -13.70 10.78 -15.62
CA TYR A 190 -12.35 10.28 -15.90
C TYR A 190 -12.14 8.82 -15.50
N TYR A 191 -13.19 8.11 -15.04
CA TYR A 191 -13.10 6.81 -14.38
C TYR A 191 -12.25 5.81 -15.16
N ASP A 192 -12.49 5.63 -16.45
CA ASP A 192 -11.79 4.62 -17.26
C ASP A 192 -10.27 4.88 -17.35
N LYS A 193 -9.87 6.15 -17.41
CA LYS A 193 -8.45 6.52 -17.45
C LYS A 193 -7.77 6.31 -16.10
N LEU A 194 -8.48 6.63 -15.03
CA LEU A 194 -7.99 6.48 -13.67
C LEU A 194 -7.93 5.00 -13.24
N ALA A 195 -8.94 4.21 -13.60
CA ALA A 195 -8.97 2.78 -13.32
C ALA A 195 -7.87 2.03 -14.10
N ALA A 196 -7.61 2.41 -15.35
CA ALA A 196 -6.51 1.83 -16.13
C ALA A 196 -5.14 2.08 -15.46
N MET A 197 -4.92 3.29 -14.93
CA MET A 197 -3.69 3.62 -14.20
C MET A 197 -3.49 2.71 -12.99
N MET A 198 -4.53 2.46 -12.19
CA MET A 198 -4.43 1.59 -11.01
C MET A 198 -4.18 0.11 -11.34
N GLN A 199 -4.55 -0.33 -12.56
CA GLN A 199 -4.32 -1.70 -13.02
C GLN A 199 -2.92 -1.91 -13.61
N GLU A 200 -2.23 -0.85 -14.03
CA GLU A 200 -0.86 -0.93 -14.54
C GLU A 200 0.17 -1.21 -13.43
N ASP A 201 -0.23 -1.06 -12.15
CA ASP A 201 0.59 -1.30 -10.97
C ASP A 201 0.54 -2.77 -10.43
N GLU A 202 -0.32 -3.65 -10.99
CA GLU A 202 -0.45 -5.08 -10.63
C GLU A 202 0.22 -6.03 -11.66
#